data_AF-A0A1S1LHL9-F1
#
_entry.id   AF-A0A1S1LHL9-F1
#
_cell.length_a   1.000
_cell.length_b   1.000
_cell.length_c   1.000
_cell.angle_alpha   90.00
_cell.angle_beta   90.00
_cell.angle_gamma   90.00
#
_symmetry.space_group_name_H-M   'P 1'
#
loop_
_entity.id
_entity.type
_entity.pdbx_description
1 polymer ?
#
loop_
_entity_poly.entity_id
_entity_poly.type
_entity_poly.pdbx_seq_one_letter_code
_entity_poly.pdbx_strand_id
1 'polypeptide(L)'
;MDREQLSRYGKVLHVGGGWNADNCYIKYEVPDKANGIKAIDIGSRSADLRTQLGERRDSSSCTYKVDNKFTYPNGMPDLIYIVVTLAKISSADEVSAVCPIAQELANQAVTRTRPGPQRKDSRTVPVDNLAALDPCEPIEALGDRPMVIGNWGMPFECVFQSRGNAQRRGIWNIRLEYTPLNGAPQPKLVKPGLVKIDGVQVKVSEDEFSCEYTAYVGDDQPGSGLDDPVPEQWVTVVSVDAPRVDGSCAAARAVTEKAISLYKQS
;
A
#
# COMPACT_ATOMS: atom_id res chain seq x y z
N MET A 1 -11.70 -2.83 14.71
CA MET A 1 -11.49 -2.96 16.17
C MET A 1 -12.01 -1.70 16.81
N ASP A 2 -12.35 -1.75 18.10
CA ASP A 2 -12.65 -0.53 18.84
C ASP A 2 -11.36 0.13 19.35
N ARG A 3 -11.45 1.42 19.67
CA ARG A 3 -10.31 2.25 20.13
C ARG A 3 -9.87 1.87 21.55
N GLU A 4 -10.77 1.27 22.33
CA GLU A 4 -10.50 0.83 23.70
C GLU A 4 -9.54 -0.37 23.70
N GLN A 5 -9.75 -1.35 22.82
CA GLN A 5 -8.88 -2.49 22.60
C GLN A 5 -7.47 -2.03 22.19
N LEU A 6 -7.37 -1.08 21.25
CA LEU A 6 -6.08 -0.53 20.82
C LEU A 6 -5.35 0.20 21.95
N SER A 7 -6.08 0.92 22.80
CA SER A 7 -5.49 1.68 23.91
C SER A 7 -4.82 0.78 24.97
N ARG A 8 -5.11 -0.54 24.99
CA ARG A 8 -4.44 -1.51 25.87
C ARG A 8 -2.97 -1.73 25.51
N TYR A 9 -2.57 -1.44 24.28
CA TYR A 9 -1.20 -1.64 23.80
C TYR A 9 -0.32 -0.39 23.98
N GLY A 10 -0.92 0.75 24.30
CA GLY A 10 -0.24 2.03 24.51
C GLY A 10 -1.13 3.22 24.17
N LYS A 11 -0.59 4.43 24.33
CA LYS A 11 -1.30 5.66 23.94
C LYS A 11 -1.31 5.78 22.42
N VAL A 12 -2.48 5.64 21.81
CA VAL A 12 -2.68 5.74 20.37
C VAL A 12 -2.50 7.20 19.92
N LEU A 13 -1.61 7.41 18.95
CA LEU A 13 -1.38 8.70 18.29
C LEU A 13 -2.16 8.83 16.99
N HIS A 14 -2.30 7.74 16.24
CA HIS A 14 -2.94 7.72 14.92
C HIS A 14 -3.58 6.36 14.66
N VAL A 15 -4.74 6.37 14.00
CA VAL A 15 -5.39 5.18 13.41
C VAL A 15 -5.89 5.60 12.03
N GLY A 16 -5.33 5.03 10.97
CA GLY A 16 -5.73 5.42 9.63
C GLY A 16 -5.00 4.69 8.52
N GLY A 17 -4.90 5.33 7.36
CA GLY A 17 -4.14 4.79 6.23
C GLY A 17 -2.65 4.82 6.54
N GLY A 18 -1.92 3.76 6.16
CA GLY A 18 -0.46 3.79 6.13
C GLY A 18 0.07 4.23 4.77
N TRP A 19 1.33 3.89 4.51
CA TRP A 19 1.99 4.13 3.22
C TRP A 19 1.29 3.42 2.05
N ASN A 20 0.75 2.22 2.31
CA ASN A 20 0.01 1.48 1.32
C ASN A 20 -1.48 1.71 1.52
N ALA A 21 -2.21 1.79 0.42
CA ALA A 21 -3.65 1.90 0.50
C ALA A 21 -4.31 0.63 1.08
N ASP A 22 -3.66 -0.53 1.11
CA ASP A 22 -4.23 -1.77 1.63
C ASP A 22 -4.15 -1.93 3.15
N ASN A 23 -3.41 -1.06 3.85
CA ASN A 23 -3.16 -1.22 5.28
C ASN A 23 -3.87 -0.17 6.16
N CYS A 24 -4.32 -0.63 7.32
CA CYS A 24 -4.66 0.22 8.45
C CYS A 24 -3.42 0.30 9.33
N TYR A 25 -2.88 1.52 9.46
CA TYR A 25 -1.70 1.83 10.26
C TYR A 25 -2.13 2.43 11.60
N ILE A 26 -1.59 1.88 12.68
CA ILE A 26 -1.82 2.36 14.04
C ILE A 26 -0.49 2.75 14.64
N LYS A 27 -0.37 4.01 15.05
CA LYS A 27 0.84 4.57 15.65
C LYS A 27 0.65 4.78 17.14
N TYR A 28 1.67 4.44 17.92
CA TYR A 28 1.67 4.60 19.37
C TYR A 28 2.73 5.62 19.82
N GLU A 29 2.43 6.30 20.92
CA GLU A 29 3.43 7.09 21.63
C GLU A 29 4.38 6.14 22.37
N VAL A 30 5.68 6.29 22.10
CA VAL A 30 6.72 5.57 22.81
C VAL A 30 7.55 6.59 23.58
N PRO A 31 7.56 6.55 24.93
CA PRO A 31 8.37 7.46 25.72
C PRO A 31 9.85 7.37 25.35
N ASP A 32 10.55 8.49 25.47
CA ASP A 32 11.98 8.55 25.20
C ASP A 32 12.73 7.45 25.95
N LYS A 33 13.59 6.74 25.22
CA LYS A 33 14.40 5.61 25.69
C LYS A 33 13.63 4.31 26.00
N ALA A 34 12.30 4.30 26.03
CA ALA A 34 11.53 3.07 26.16
C ALA A 34 11.60 2.19 24.90
N ASN A 35 11.22 0.93 25.04
CA ASN A 35 11.12 -0.04 23.95
C ASN A 35 9.71 -0.64 23.90
N GLY A 36 8.72 0.21 23.64
CA GLY A 36 7.32 -0.19 23.52
C GLY A 36 6.92 -0.52 22.09
N ILE A 37 5.66 -0.92 21.91
CA ILE A 37 5.04 -1.03 20.60
C ILE A 37 5.01 0.37 19.98
N LYS A 38 5.64 0.51 18.82
CA LYS A 38 5.68 1.74 18.03
C LYS A 38 4.52 1.80 17.04
N ALA A 39 4.22 0.66 16.42
CA ALA A 39 3.23 0.58 15.37
C ALA A 39 2.60 -0.81 15.25
N ILE A 40 1.39 -0.83 14.71
CA ILE A 40 0.72 -2.04 14.23
C ILE A 40 0.21 -1.77 12.81
N ASP A 41 0.61 -2.63 11.88
CA ASP A 41 0.09 -2.65 10.50
C ASP A 41 -0.90 -3.81 10.37
N ILE A 42 -2.10 -3.51 9.86
CA ILE A 42 -3.18 -4.48 9.70
C ILE A 42 -3.67 -4.48 8.26
N GLY A 43 -3.79 -5.67 7.69
CA GLY A 43 -4.56 -5.86 6.47
C GLY A 43 -3.74 -5.94 5.20
N SER A 44 -2.40 -5.83 5.29
CA SER A 44 -1.51 -6.11 4.16
C SER A 44 -1.81 -7.49 3.58
N ARG A 45 -1.81 -7.59 2.25
CA ARG A 45 -2.25 -8.78 1.52
C ARG A 45 -1.11 -9.45 0.75
N SER A 46 -1.22 -10.76 0.54
CA SER A 46 -0.38 -11.48 -0.41
C SER A 46 -1.11 -12.68 -0.96
N ALA A 47 -0.75 -13.04 -2.18
CA ALA A 47 -1.16 -14.29 -2.82
C ALA A 47 -0.02 -15.32 -2.92
N ASP A 48 1.10 -15.20 -2.19
CA ASP A 48 2.22 -16.15 -2.33
C ASP A 48 1.98 -17.46 -1.53
N LEU A 49 1.86 -18.58 -2.25
CA LEU A 49 1.74 -19.94 -1.70
C LEU A 49 3.01 -20.43 -0.99
N ARG A 50 4.18 -19.85 -1.27
CA ARG A 50 5.47 -20.30 -0.73
C ARG A 50 5.73 -19.77 0.67
N THR A 51 4.94 -18.80 1.14
CA THR A 51 5.18 -18.16 2.44
C THR A 51 4.43 -18.90 3.55
N GLN A 52 5.15 -19.31 4.58
CA GLN A 52 4.61 -20.06 5.73
C GLN A 52 3.56 -19.23 6.48
N LEU A 53 2.46 -19.89 6.88
CA LEU A 53 1.45 -19.31 7.78
C LEU A 53 1.97 -19.30 9.22
N GLY A 54 1.37 -18.44 10.04
CA GLY A 54 1.69 -18.31 11.46
C GLY A 54 2.65 -17.15 11.74
N GLU A 55 3.36 -17.27 12.87
CA GLU A 55 4.27 -16.24 13.34
C GLU A 55 5.60 -16.25 12.57
N ARG A 56 6.13 -15.04 12.37
CA ARG A 56 7.49 -14.78 11.95
C ARG A 56 8.05 -13.67 12.83
N ARG A 57 9.22 -13.91 13.39
CA ARG A 57 9.92 -12.97 14.26
C ARG A 57 11.09 -12.36 13.50
N ASP A 58 11.18 -11.05 13.52
CA ASP A 58 12.34 -10.29 13.06
C ASP A 58 12.91 -9.49 14.25
N SER A 59 14.01 -8.76 14.06
CA SER A 59 14.79 -8.14 15.17
C SER A 59 14.04 -7.09 15.99
N SER A 60 12.90 -6.59 15.51
CA SER A 60 12.10 -5.55 16.17
C SER A 60 10.60 -5.72 15.94
N SER A 61 10.16 -6.86 15.41
CA SER A 61 8.76 -7.03 15.01
C SER A 61 8.34 -8.48 15.03
N CYS A 62 7.03 -8.68 15.27
CA CYS A 62 6.39 -9.95 15.00
C CYS A 62 5.35 -9.77 13.90
N THR A 63 5.49 -10.56 12.84
CA THR A 63 4.52 -10.67 11.77
C THR A 63 3.70 -11.93 11.99
N TYR A 64 2.39 -11.84 11.92
CA TYR A 64 1.51 -13.01 11.89
C TYR A 64 0.76 -13.06 10.58
N LYS A 65 0.88 -14.19 9.89
CA LYS A 65 0.26 -14.44 8.60
C LYS A 65 -0.87 -15.45 8.73
N VAL A 66 -2.04 -15.12 8.18
CA VAL A 66 -3.23 -15.96 8.24
C VAL A 66 -3.94 -16.03 6.88
N ASP A 67 -4.58 -17.16 6.62
CA ASP A 67 -5.41 -17.38 5.44
C ASP A 67 -6.82 -16.82 5.67
N ASN A 68 -7.23 -15.88 4.79
CA ASN A 68 -8.53 -15.22 4.83
C ASN A 68 -9.68 -16.09 4.28
N LYS A 69 -9.41 -17.33 3.89
CA LYS A 69 -10.39 -18.29 3.34
C LYS A 69 -11.04 -17.83 2.04
N PHE A 70 -10.41 -16.87 1.36
CA PHE A 70 -10.77 -16.47 0.02
C PHE A 70 -9.70 -16.96 -0.96
N THR A 71 -10.14 -17.47 -2.10
CA THR A 71 -9.27 -17.94 -3.18
C THR A 71 -9.56 -17.10 -4.41
N TYR A 72 -8.52 -16.49 -4.98
CA TYR A 72 -8.61 -15.73 -6.21
C TYR A 72 -8.93 -16.63 -7.41
N PRO A 73 -9.42 -16.07 -8.54
CA PRO A 73 -9.77 -16.86 -9.73
C PRO A 73 -8.62 -17.71 -10.29
N ASN A 74 -7.37 -17.33 -10.04
CA ASN A 74 -6.17 -18.08 -10.43
C ASN A 74 -5.80 -19.21 -9.45
N GLY A 75 -6.63 -19.49 -8.44
CA GLY A 75 -6.41 -20.54 -7.45
C GLY A 75 -5.50 -20.14 -6.28
N MET A 76 -4.98 -18.91 -6.25
CA MET A 76 -4.11 -18.45 -5.16
C MET A 76 -4.94 -18.01 -3.94
N PRO A 77 -4.50 -18.29 -2.70
CA PRO A 77 -5.20 -17.85 -1.51
C PRO A 77 -4.98 -16.37 -1.23
N ASP A 78 -5.92 -15.74 -0.54
CA ASP A 78 -5.82 -14.39 0.01
C ASP A 78 -5.30 -14.47 1.46
N LEU A 79 -4.09 -13.98 1.65
CA LEU A 79 -3.36 -14.07 2.91
C LEU A 79 -3.24 -12.68 3.53
N ILE A 80 -3.62 -12.56 4.80
CA ILE A 80 -3.54 -11.32 5.57
C ILE A 80 -2.32 -11.36 6.48
N TYR A 81 -1.63 -10.22 6.56
CA TYR A 81 -0.52 -10.00 7.48
C TYR A 81 -0.93 -8.97 8.52
N ILE A 82 -0.52 -9.25 9.75
CA ILE A 82 -0.47 -8.28 10.84
C ILE A 82 0.98 -8.14 11.26
N VAL A 83 1.48 -6.92 11.35
CA VAL A 83 2.84 -6.66 11.83
C VAL A 83 2.76 -5.80 13.09
N VAL A 84 3.31 -6.30 14.20
CA VAL A 84 3.48 -5.52 15.43
C VAL A 84 4.95 -5.16 15.54
N THR A 85 5.24 -3.86 15.55
CA THR A 85 6.60 -3.32 15.49
C THR A 85 6.96 -2.61 16.80
N LEU A 86 8.09 -3.00 17.39
CA LEU A 86 8.72 -2.35 18.54
C LEU A 86 9.53 -1.12 18.12
N ALA A 87 9.73 -0.19 19.05
CA ALA A 87 10.45 1.05 18.79
C ALA A 87 11.94 0.86 18.47
N LYS A 88 12.55 -0.23 18.94
CA LYS A 88 13.97 -0.53 18.78
C LYS A 88 14.18 -1.99 18.43
N ILE A 89 15.41 -2.30 18.01
CA ILE A 89 15.89 -3.69 17.97
C ILE A 89 15.87 -4.23 19.41
N SER A 90 15.32 -5.43 19.55
CA SER A 90 14.97 -6.00 20.84
C SER A 90 15.52 -7.42 20.98
N SER A 91 15.53 -7.90 22.21
CA SER A 91 15.80 -9.30 22.48
C SER A 91 14.72 -10.21 21.86
N ALA A 92 15.07 -11.48 21.65
CA ALA A 92 14.12 -12.46 21.15
C ALA A 92 12.90 -12.61 22.06
N ASP A 93 13.07 -12.47 23.38
CA ASP A 93 11.98 -12.57 24.36
C ASP A 93 11.01 -11.40 24.25
N GLU A 94 11.51 -10.17 24.09
CA GLU A 94 10.67 -8.98 23.87
C GLU A 94 9.88 -9.07 22.56
N VAL A 95 10.51 -9.55 21.48
CA VAL A 95 9.80 -9.78 20.21
C VAL A 95 8.76 -10.89 20.36
N SER A 96 9.09 -11.96 21.09
CA SER A 96 8.16 -13.07 21.33
C SER A 96 6.93 -12.62 22.14
N ALA A 97 7.10 -11.66 23.04
CA ALA A 97 6.00 -11.12 23.85
C ALA A 97 4.94 -10.37 23.04
N VAL A 98 5.28 -9.84 21.86
CA VAL A 98 4.31 -9.15 20.99
C VAL A 98 3.67 -10.05 19.93
N CYS A 99 4.16 -11.27 19.73
CA CYS A 99 3.57 -12.22 18.78
C CYS A 99 2.12 -12.63 19.08
N PRO A 100 1.72 -12.88 20.35
CA PRO A 100 0.33 -13.13 20.68
C PRO A 100 -0.62 -12.01 20.26
N ILE A 101 -0.15 -10.76 20.29
CA ILE A 101 -0.93 -9.60 19.83
C ILE A 101 -1.16 -9.70 18.31
N ALA A 102 -0.09 -9.95 17.53
CA ALA A 102 -0.21 -10.11 16.09
C ALA A 102 -1.16 -11.26 15.71
N GLN A 103 -1.09 -12.39 16.44
CA GLN A 103 -1.97 -13.54 16.25
C GLN A 103 -3.44 -13.23 16.59
N GLU A 104 -3.69 -12.59 17.72
CA GLU A 104 -5.04 -12.19 18.15
C GLU A 104 -5.70 -11.31 17.08
N LEU A 105 -4.97 -10.27 16.65
CA LEU A 105 -5.43 -9.34 15.63
C LEU A 105 -5.67 -10.01 14.28
N ALA A 106 -4.82 -10.98 13.90
CA ALA A 106 -4.98 -11.72 12.66
C ALA A 106 -6.26 -12.57 12.67
N ASN A 107 -6.53 -13.26 13.78
CA ASN A 107 -7.76 -14.04 13.94
C ASN A 107 -9.01 -13.14 13.91
N GLN A 108 -8.93 -11.95 14.50
CA GLN A 108 -10.01 -10.96 14.44
C GLN A 108 -10.21 -10.40 13.02
N ALA A 109 -9.13 -10.19 12.27
CA ALA A 109 -9.22 -9.71 10.89
C ALA A 109 -9.98 -10.71 10.00
N VAL A 110 -9.68 -12.01 10.12
CA VAL A 110 -10.34 -13.09 9.35
C VAL A 110 -11.81 -13.26 9.70
N THR A 111 -12.19 -13.05 10.96
CA THR A 111 -13.61 -13.16 11.37
C THR A 111 -14.46 -11.98 10.91
N ARG A 112 -13.84 -10.84 10.57
CA ARG A 112 -14.52 -9.60 10.17
C ARG A 112 -14.52 -9.37 8.67
N THR A 113 -13.84 -10.21 7.89
CA THR A 113 -13.55 -9.87 6.49
C THR A 113 -14.77 -9.87 5.58
N ARG A 114 -15.89 -10.53 5.93
CA ARG A 114 -17.11 -10.51 5.08
C ARG A 114 -18.43 -10.70 5.84
N PRO A 115 -19.49 -9.92 5.50
CA PRO A 115 -19.45 -8.63 4.81
C PRO A 115 -18.98 -7.51 5.76
N GLY A 116 -17.83 -6.91 5.47
CA GLY A 116 -17.32 -5.75 6.21
C GLY A 116 -17.78 -4.41 5.58
N PRO A 117 -17.70 -3.29 6.33
CA PRO A 117 -17.92 -1.95 5.78
C PRO A 117 -17.01 -1.67 4.58
N GLN A 118 -17.48 -0.90 3.60
CA GLN A 118 -16.63 -0.51 2.46
C GLN A 118 -15.65 0.59 2.89
N ARG A 119 -14.50 0.68 2.20
CA ARG A 119 -13.50 1.71 2.48
C ARG A 119 -14.06 3.13 2.41
N LYS A 120 -14.97 3.39 1.48
CA LYS A 120 -15.67 4.68 1.34
C LYS A 120 -16.46 5.09 2.59
N ASP A 121 -16.85 4.11 3.42
CA ASP A 121 -17.60 4.33 4.66
C ASP A 121 -16.66 4.46 5.88
N SER A 122 -15.35 4.31 5.68
CA SER A 122 -14.35 4.41 6.74
C SER A 122 -14.16 5.86 7.17
N ARG A 123 -14.14 6.07 8.48
CA ARG A 123 -13.86 7.37 9.10
C ARG A 123 -12.39 7.54 9.49
N THR A 124 -11.57 6.50 9.36
CA THR A 124 -10.17 6.52 9.83
C THR A 124 -9.16 6.66 8.70
N VAL A 125 -9.52 6.30 7.47
CA VAL A 125 -8.64 6.47 6.29
C VAL A 125 -9.10 7.66 5.45
N PRO A 126 -8.22 8.28 4.64
CA PRO A 126 -8.62 9.28 3.67
C PRO A 126 -9.77 8.77 2.78
N VAL A 127 -10.83 9.56 2.67
CA VAL A 127 -11.92 9.30 1.72
C VAL A 127 -11.58 10.04 0.43
N ASP A 128 -11.05 9.29 -0.53
CA ASP A 128 -10.65 9.79 -1.84
C ASP A 128 -10.99 8.77 -2.94
N ASN A 129 -10.71 9.17 -4.19
CA ASN A 129 -11.02 8.37 -5.37
C ASN A 129 -10.20 7.08 -5.48
N LEU A 130 -9.12 6.93 -4.71
CA LEU A 130 -8.23 5.77 -4.78
C LEU A 130 -8.97 4.45 -4.51
N ALA A 131 -9.97 4.47 -3.63
CA ALA A 131 -10.75 3.27 -3.29
C ALA A 131 -11.60 2.73 -4.45
N ALA A 132 -11.92 3.58 -5.44
CA ALA A 132 -12.76 3.23 -6.59
C ALA A 132 -11.94 2.80 -7.80
N LEU A 133 -10.62 3.02 -7.79
CA LEU A 133 -9.75 2.69 -8.90
C LEU A 133 -9.44 1.20 -9.00
N ASP A 134 -9.54 0.66 -10.21
CA ASP A 134 -8.92 -0.60 -10.57
C ASP A 134 -7.44 -0.36 -10.95
N PRO A 135 -6.47 -0.86 -10.18
CA PRO A 135 -5.05 -0.66 -10.49
C PRO A 135 -4.62 -1.33 -11.82
N CYS A 136 -5.41 -2.24 -12.37
CA CYS A 136 -5.13 -2.91 -13.65
C CYS A 136 -5.77 -2.23 -14.87
N GLU A 137 -6.75 -1.36 -14.69
CA GLU A 137 -7.40 -0.66 -15.80
C GLU A 137 -6.45 0.20 -16.66
N PRO A 138 -5.39 0.85 -16.11
CA PRO A 138 -4.44 1.59 -16.94
C PRO A 138 -3.68 0.76 -17.99
N ILE A 139 -3.70 -0.57 -17.90
CA ILE A 139 -3.10 -1.48 -18.90
C ILE A 139 -3.74 -1.27 -20.27
N GLU A 140 -4.99 -0.83 -20.35
CA GLU A 140 -5.69 -0.53 -21.61
C GLU A 140 -4.92 0.45 -22.51
N ALA A 141 -4.11 1.34 -21.92
CA ALA A 141 -3.26 2.27 -22.67
C ALA A 141 -2.22 1.57 -23.56
N LEU A 142 -1.94 0.28 -23.30
CA LEU A 142 -1.02 -0.54 -24.07
C LEU A 142 -1.67 -1.23 -25.28
N GLY A 143 -2.98 -1.07 -25.48
CA GLY A 143 -3.75 -1.68 -26.58
C GLY A 143 -3.81 -3.21 -26.49
N ASP A 144 -3.86 -3.89 -27.64
CA ASP A 144 -4.07 -5.34 -27.74
C ASP A 144 -2.84 -6.20 -27.38
N ARG A 145 -1.87 -5.66 -26.64
CA ARG A 145 -0.67 -6.41 -26.26
C ARG A 145 -1.05 -7.57 -25.33
N PRO A 146 -0.57 -8.80 -25.61
CA PRO A 146 -0.91 -9.95 -24.76
C PRO A 146 -0.19 -9.83 -23.42
N MET A 147 -0.92 -9.45 -22.38
CA MET A 147 -0.42 -9.33 -21.01
C MET A 147 -0.94 -10.44 -20.12
N VAL A 148 -0.17 -10.78 -19.08
CA VAL A 148 -0.54 -11.72 -18.04
C VAL A 148 -0.37 -11.03 -16.69
N ILE A 149 -1.46 -10.97 -15.91
CA ILE A 149 -1.45 -10.45 -14.54
C ILE A 149 -0.81 -11.50 -13.63
N GLY A 150 0.30 -11.13 -13.01
CA GLY A 150 1.10 -12.00 -12.17
C GLY A 150 0.68 -12.00 -10.70
N ASN A 151 0.21 -10.86 -10.18
CA ASN A 151 -0.16 -10.73 -8.78
C ASN A 151 -1.63 -10.36 -8.63
N TRP A 152 -2.43 -11.31 -8.14
CA TRP A 152 -3.87 -11.14 -7.90
C TRP A 152 -4.16 -10.77 -6.44
N GLY A 153 -3.14 -10.80 -5.58
CA GLY A 153 -3.31 -10.70 -4.13
C GLY A 153 -3.37 -9.28 -3.56
N MET A 154 -3.10 -8.26 -4.36
CA MET A 154 -2.89 -6.90 -3.86
C MET A 154 -3.96 -5.95 -4.44
N PRO A 155 -4.93 -5.47 -3.64
CA PRO A 155 -6.08 -4.73 -4.15
C PRO A 155 -5.75 -3.34 -4.72
N PHE A 156 -4.57 -2.81 -4.40
CA PHE A 156 -4.09 -1.50 -4.86
C PHE A 156 -2.81 -1.63 -5.69
N GLU A 157 -2.50 -2.82 -6.19
CA GLU A 157 -1.32 -3.06 -7.02
C GLU A 157 -1.67 -4.00 -8.18
N CYS A 158 -1.28 -3.62 -9.39
CA CYS A 158 -1.36 -4.48 -10.56
C CYS A 158 0.03 -4.78 -11.08
N VAL A 159 0.45 -6.04 -10.92
CA VAL A 159 1.70 -6.55 -11.49
C VAL A 159 1.39 -7.40 -12.70
N PHE A 160 1.96 -7.06 -13.84
CA PHE A 160 1.73 -7.78 -15.09
C PHE A 160 2.99 -7.82 -15.95
N GLN A 161 2.99 -8.69 -16.95
CA GLN A 161 4.09 -8.81 -17.89
C GLN A 161 3.58 -9.29 -19.25
N SER A 162 4.37 -9.09 -20.30
CA SER A 162 4.06 -9.66 -21.61
C SER A 162 4.04 -11.19 -21.55
N ARG A 163 3.09 -11.79 -22.28
CA ARG A 163 2.94 -13.24 -22.35
C ARG A 163 4.23 -13.89 -22.87
N GLY A 164 4.70 -14.93 -22.19
CA GLY A 164 5.94 -15.64 -22.54
C GLY A 164 7.22 -14.97 -22.05
N ASN A 165 7.13 -13.82 -21.38
CA ASN A 165 8.29 -13.21 -20.75
C ASN A 165 8.67 -13.98 -19.46
N ALA A 166 9.87 -14.54 -19.44
CA ALA A 166 10.43 -15.22 -18.27
C ALA A 166 11.47 -14.35 -17.52
N GLN A 167 11.79 -13.17 -18.06
CA GLN A 167 12.79 -12.28 -17.47
C GLN A 167 12.17 -11.36 -16.43
N ARG A 168 12.78 -11.27 -15.24
CA ARG A 168 12.37 -10.33 -14.17
C ARG A 168 12.38 -8.87 -14.61
N ARG A 169 13.09 -8.53 -15.70
CA ARG A 169 13.26 -7.18 -16.23
C ARG A 169 12.14 -6.68 -17.14
N GLY A 170 11.07 -7.45 -17.36
CA GLY A 170 9.92 -7.00 -18.15
C GLY A 170 8.60 -7.04 -17.38
N ILE A 171 8.68 -6.88 -16.06
CA ILE A 171 7.54 -6.78 -15.16
C ILE A 171 7.11 -5.31 -15.11
N TRP A 172 5.82 -5.11 -15.30
CA TRP A 172 5.14 -3.85 -15.07
C TRP A 172 4.49 -3.87 -13.71
N ASN A 173 4.46 -2.72 -13.06
CA ASN A 173 3.85 -2.55 -11.77
C ASN A 173 3.13 -1.21 -11.68
N ILE A 174 1.84 -1.24 -11.37
CA ILE A 174 1.03 -0.06 -11.09
C ILE A 174 0.61 -0.15 -9.62
N ARG A 175 0.95 0.84 -8.81
CA ARG A 175 0.59 0.91 -7.38
C ARG A 175 -0.20 2.17 -7.07
N LEU A 176 -1.22 2.00 -6.23
CA LEU A 176 -2.01 3.08 -5.65
C LEU A 176 -1.61 3.21 -4.17
N GLU A 177 -1.06 4.35 -3.81
CA GLU A 177 -0.37 4.56 -2.54
C GLU A 177 -0.80 5.88 -1.90
N TYR A 178 -0.43 6.06 -0.62
CA TYR A 178 -0.48 7.36 0.03
C TYR A 178 0.92 7.81 0.42
N THR A 179 1.18 9.10 0.25
CA THR A 179 2.39 9.75 0.73
C THR A 179 1.99 10.81 1.76
N PRO A 180 2.66 10.91 2.91
CA PRO A 180 2.40 12.00 3.86
C PRO A 180 2.57 13.35 3.17
N LEU A 181 1.71 14.33 3.47
CA LEU A 181 1.74 15.65 2.84
C LEU A 181 3.13 16.34 2.94
N ASN A 182 3.86 16.11 4.02
CA ASN A 182 5.21 16.66 4.20
C ASN A 182 6.29 16.00 3.31
N GLY A 183 6.01 14.81 2.78
CA GLY A 183 6.86 14.07 1.85
C GLY A 183 6.46 14.27 0.38
N ALA A 184 5.26 14.78 0.12
CA ALA A 184 4.79 15.13 -1.22
C ALA A 184 5.49 16.41 -1.75
N PRO A 185 5.69 16.53 -3.08
CA PRO A 185 6.16 17.78 -3.65
C PRO A 185 5.14 18.88 -3.41
N GLN A 186 5.59 20.11 -3.12
CA GLN A 186 4.64 21.20 -2.90
C GLN A 186 3.96 21.58 -4.23
N PRO A 187 2.63 21.73 -4.29
CA PRO A 187 1.85 22.02 -5.50
C PRO A 187 2.39 23.19 -6.35
N LYS A 188 2.98 24.18 -5.67
CA LYS A 188 3.42 25.46 -6.23
C LYS A 188 4.92 25.54 -6.51
N LEU A 189 5.71 24.52 -6.15
CA LEU A 189 7.16 24.52 -6.34
C LEU A 189 7.57 23.36 -7.25
N VAL A 190 7.76 23.65 -8.54
CA VAL A 190 8.36 22.68 -9.46
C VAL A 190 9.85 22.57 -9.12
N LYS A 191 10.20 21.55 -8.31
CA LYS A 191 11.59 21.21 -8.04
C LYS A 191 12.21 20.49 -9.25
N PRO A 192 13.53 20.56 -9.42
CA PRO A 192 14.24 19.72 -10.40
C PRO A 192 13.87 18.23 -10.20
N GLY A 193 13.57 17.52 -11.29
CA GLY A 193 13.15 16.11 -11.28
C GLY A 193 11.64 15.87 -11.23
N LEU A 194 10.82 16.93 -11.29
CA LEU A 194 9.37 16.84 -11.45
C LEU A 194 8.94 17.35 -12.82
N VAL A 195 8.03 16.64 -13.47
CA VAL A 195 7.33 17.07 -14.68
C VAL A 195 5.84 17.24 -14.39
N LYS A 196 5.10 17.84 -15.32
CA LYS A 196 3.64 17.89 -15.26
C LYS A 196 3.03 17.00 -16.33
N ILE A 197 2.12 16.13 -15.93
CA ILE A 197 1.30 15.30 -16.83
C ILE A 197 -0.15 15.61 -16.50
N ASP A 198 -0.90 16.14 -17.47
CA ASP A 198 -2.28 16.61 -17.28
C ASP A 198 -2.48 17.51 -16.05
N GLY A 199 -1.51 18.38 -15.77
CA GLY A 199 -1.54 19.29 -14.62
C GLY A 199 -1.16 18.67 -13.27
N VAL A 200 -0.99 17.35 -13.19
CA VAL A 200 -0.50 16.62 -12.00
C VAL A 200 1.02 16.65 -11.95
N GLN A 201 1.60 16.84 -10.76
CA GLN A 201 3.05 16.72 -10.58
C GLN A 201 3.45 15.25 -10.61
N VAL A 202 4.47 14.94 -11.41
CA VAL A 202 4.97 13.58 -11.58
C VAL A 202 6.48 13.58 -11.37
N LYS A 203 6.95 12.77 -10.43
CA LYS A 203 8.37 12.46 -10.29
C LYS A 203 8.74 11.39 -11.30
N VAL A 204 9.82 11.61 -12.04
CA VAL A 204 10.28 10.70 -13.09
C VAL A 204 11.68 10.23 -12.74
N SER A 205 11.87 8.91 -12.75
CA SER A 205 13.19 8.26 -12.64
C SER A 205 13.31 7.28 -13.80
N GLU A 206 14.29 7.50 -14.67
CA GLU A 206 14.55 6.63 -15.83
C GLU A 206 16.01 6.18 -15.78
N ASP A 207 16.23 4.88 -15.96
CA ASP A 207 17.55 4.31 -16.13
C ASP A 207 17.66 3.54 -17.45
N GLU A 208 18.73 2.77 -17.65
CA GLU A 208 18.94 2.01 -18.88
C GLU A 208 17.85 0.94 -19.12
N PHE A 209 17.18 0.47 -18.07
CA PHE A 209 16.30 -0.70 -18.08
C PHE A 209 14.84 -0.38 -17.72
N SER A 210 14.60 0.61 -16.86
CA SER A 210 13.27 0.91 -16.32
C SER A 210 12.88 2.38 -16.40
N CYS A 211 11.58 2.58 -16.22
CA CYS A 211 10.86 3.83 -16.26
C CYS A 211 9.93 3.88 -15.06
N GLU A 212 10.23 4.75 -14.09
CA GLU A 212 9.41 4.95 -12.89
C GLU A 212 8.75 6.34 -12.93
N TYR A 213 7.43 6.35 -12.80
CA TYR A 213 6.59 7.53 -12.81
C TYR A 213 5.74 7.54 -11.54
N THR A 214 5.93 8.53 -10.66
CA THR A 214 5.15 8.71 -9.43
C THR A 214 4.31 9.97 -9.54
N ALA A 215 3.01 9.82 -9.77
CA ALA A 215 2.06 10.90 -9.95
C ALA A 215 1.33 11.23 -8.63
N TYR A 216 1.42 12.48 -8.19
CA TYR A 216 0.80 12.98 -6.95
C TYR A 216 -0.61 13.50 -7.25
N VAL A 217 -1.56 12.59 -7.49
CA VAL A 217 -2.90 12.88 -8.01
C VAL A 217 -3.83 13.57 -7.00
N GLY A 218 -3.57 13.42 -5.70
CA GLY A 218 -4.35 14.07 -4.63
C GLY A 218 -3.68 15.31 -4.00
N ASP A 219 -2.68 15.90 -4.66
CA ASP A 219 -1.87 16.99 -4.11
C ASP A 219 -2.67 18.31 -3.92
N ASP A 220 -3.74 18.48 -4.70
CA ASP A 220 -4.65 19.63 -4.60
C ASP A 220 -5.69 19.49 -3.48
N GLN A 221 -6.00 18.25 -3.08
CA GLN A 221 -6.94 17.92 -2.00
C GLN A 221 -6.38 16.82 -1.08
N PRO A 222 -5.35 17.11 -0.26
CA PRO A 222 -4.82 16.13 0.69
C PRO A 222 -5.91 15.64 1.66
N GLY A 223 -6.09 14.33 1.73
CA GLY A 223 -7.11 13.70 2.56
C GLY A 223 -6.61 13.38 3.96
N SER A 224 -7.53 13.22 4.92
CA SER A 224 -7.23 12.75 6.27
C SER A 224 -8.35 11.83 6.78
N GLY A 225 -8.06 11.02 7.80
CA GLY A 225 -9.10 10.35 8.57
C GLY A 225 -9.93 11.37 9.35
N LEU A 226 -11.25 11.20 9.39
CA LEU A 226 -12.19 12.06 10.13
C LEU A 226 -12.12 11.85 11.64
N ASP A 227 -11.77 10.64 12.09
CA ASP A 227 -11.72 10.26 13.52
C ASP A 227 -10.31 10.32 14.12
N ASP A 228 -9.35 10.84 13.36
CA ASP A 228 -7.96 10.99 13.80
C ASP A 228 -7.84 12.15 14.81
N PRO A 229 -7.37 11.88 16.05
CA PRO A 229 -7.16 12.95 17.04
C PRO A 229 -6.10 13.97 16.60
N VAL A 230 -5.17 13.58 15.72
CA VAL A 230 -4.14 14.45 15.14
C VAL A 230 -4.09 14.15 13.64
N PRO A 231 -5.00 14.72 12.83
CA PRO A 231 -5.21 14.31 11.45
C PRO A 231 -3.92 14.44 10.64
N GLU A 232 -3.29 13.31 10.37
CA GLU A 232 -2.21 13.25 9.39
C GLU A 232 -2.83 13.38 7.99
N GLN A 233 -2.30 14.31 7.21
CA GLN A 233 -2.77 14.54 5.84
C GLN A 233 -1.93 13.74 4.86
N TRP A 234 -2.62 13.15 3.90
CA TRP A 234 -2.06 12.23 2.93
C TRP A 234 -2.38 12.72 1.52
N VAL A 235 -1.39 12.60 0.65
CA VAL A 235 -1.52 12.83 -0.79
C VAL A 235 -1.64 11.47 -1.46
N THR A 236 -2.66 11.34 -2.28
CA THR A 236 -2.87 10.17 -3.11
C THR A 236 -1.83 10.10 -4.23
N VAL A 237 -1.24 8.92 -4.40
CA VAL A 237 -0.17 8.68 -5.36
C VAL A 237 -0.52 7.50 -6.25
N VAL A 238 -0.23 7.65 -7.54
CA VAL A 238 -0.19 6.54 -8.50
C VAL A 238 1.25 6.37 -8.97
N SER A 239 1.82 5.20 -8.71
CA SER A 239 3.18 4.84 -9.10
C SER A 239 3.14 3.82 -10.23
N VAL A 240 3.86 4.08 -11.32
CA VAL A 240 4.04 3.15 -12.44
C VAL A 240 5.53 2.87 -12.59
N ASP A 241 5.91 1.61 -12.38
CA ASP A 241 7.24 1.07 -12.70
C ASP A 241 7.10 0.12 -13.89
N ALA A 242 7.87 0.36 -14.93
CA ALA A 242 7.76 -0.35 -16.18
C ALA A 242 9.12 -0.51 -16.87
N PRO A 243 9.31 -1.59 -17.65
CA PRO A 243 10.49 -1.73 -18.49
C PRO A 243 10.50 -0.70 -19.61
N ARG A 244 11.71 -0.34 -20.06
CA ARG A 244 11.88 0.32 -21.36
C ARG A 244 11.44 -0.62 -22.47
N VAL A 245 10.60 -0.11 -23.37
CA VAL A 245 10.17 -0.83 -24.58
C VAL A 245 10.80 -0.12 -25.77
N ASP A 246 11.57 -0.86 -26.56
CA ASP A 246 12.33 -0.32 -27.71
C ASP A 246 13.21 0.89 -27.34
N GLY A 247 13.81 0.85 -26.15
CA GLY A 247 14.66 1.91 -25.61
C GLY A 247 13.93 3.16 -25.11
N SER A 248 12.60 3.12 -25.03
CA SER A 248 11.74 4.27 -24.70
C SER A 248 10.88 4.03 -23.46
N CYS A 249 10.58 5.13 -22.74
CA CYS A 249 9.60 5.19 -21.65
C CYS A 249 8.20 5.64 -22.08
N ALA A 250 7.94 5.77 -23.39
CA ALA A 250 6.66 6.27 -23.91
C ALA A 250 5.46 5.42 -23.46
N ALA A 251 5.61 4.10 -23.39
CA ALA A 251 4.54 3.21 -22.93
C ALA A 251 4.26 3.36 -21.42
N ALA A 252 5.30 3.51 -20.59
CA ALA A 252 5.17 3.77 -19.16
C ALA A 252 4.45 5.10 -18.90
N ARG A 253 4.81 6.12 -19.68
CA ARG A 253 4.14 7.43 -19.66
C ARG A 253 2.67 7.33 -20.04
N ALA A 254 2.31 6.62 -21.10
CA ALA A 254 0.93 6.46 -21.54
C ALA A 254 0.05 5.75 -20.48
N VAL A 255 0.60 4.72 -19.81
CA VAL A 255 -0.06 4.06 -18.68
C VAL A 255 -0.25 5.04 -17.52
N THR A 256 0.75 5.86 -17.21
CA THR A 256 0.66 6.90 -16.18
C THR A 256 -0.42 7.93 -16.50
N GLU A 257 -0.48 8.42 -17.75
CA GLU A 257 -1.50 9.36 -18.24
C GLU A 257 -2.91 8.78 -18.08
N LYS A 258 -3.13 7.53 -18.50
CA LYS A 258 -4.42 6.84 -18.31
C LYS A 258 -4.76 6.70 -16.83
N ALA A 259 -3.82 6.34 -15.97
CA ALA A 259 -4.07 6.20 -14.53
C ALA A 259 -4.45 7.53 -13.87
N ILE A 260 -3.79 8.64 -14.23
CA ILE A 260 -4.16 9.99 -13.80
C ILE A 260 -5.58 10.33 -14.28
N SER A 261 -5.92 10.01 -15.52
CA SER A 261 -7.25 10.24 -16.07
C SER A 261 -8.34 9.48 -15.30
N LEU A 262 -8.11 8.21 -14.98
CA LEU A 262 -9.06 7.39 -14.23
C LEU A 262 -9.29 7.94 -12.82
N TYR A 263 -8.22 8.38 -12.13
CA TYR A 263 -8.34 8.99 -10.80
C TYR A 263 -9.26 10.22 -10.82
N LYS A 264 -9.12 11.07 -11.84
CA LYS A 264 -9.92 12.29 -11.99
C LYS A 264 -11.39 12.05 -12.38
N GLN A 265 -11.70 10.87 -12.94
CA GLN A 265 -13.04 10.50 -13.41
C GLN A 265 -13.86 9.74 -12.36
N SER A 266 -13.18 9.18 -11.35
CA SER A 266 -13.79 8.50 -10.21
C SER A 266 -14.42 9.48 -9.24
#